data_AF-A0A7C4I524-F1
#
_entry.id   AF-A0A7C4I524-F1
#
_cell.length_a   1.000
_cell.length_b   1.000
_cell.length_c   1.000
_cell.angle_alpha   90.00
_cell.angle_beta   90.00
_cell.angle_gamma   90.00
#
_symmetry.space_group_name_H-M   'P 1'
#
loop_
_entity.id
_entity.type
_entity.pdbx_description
1 polymer ?
#
loop_
_entity_poly.entity_id
_entity_poly.type
_entity_poly.pdbx_seq_one_letter_code
_entity_poly.pdbx_strand_id
1 'polypeptide(L)' 'QRFDCRLDHVPTIMRIFDACMKLPAFVDAQPAKQPDAE' A
#
# COMPACT_ATOMS: atom_id res chain seq x y z
N GLN A 1 4.19 3.05 4.97
CA GLN A 1 4.15 4.17 4.00
C GLN A 1 5.58 4.61 3.74
N ARG A 2 6.07 4.54 2.48
CA ARG A 2 7.49 4.79 2.17
C ARG A 2 7.81 6.30 2.05
N PHE A 3 6.87 7.08 1.53
CA PHE A 3 7.01 8.52 1.36
C PHE A 3 5.84 9.23 2.05
N ASP A 4 6.13 10.34 2.73
CA ASP A 4 5.13 11.17 3.39
C ASP A 4 4.40 12.09 2.38
N CYS A 5 3.74 11.46 1.41
CA CYS A 5 2.95 12.16 0.41
C CYS A 5 1.54 12.46 0.95
N ARG A 6 1.00 13.62 0.56
CA ARG A 6 -0.39 13.98 0.83
C ARG A 6 -1.35 13.11 0.00
N LEU A 7 -2.33 12.45 0.62
CA LEU A 7 -3.30 11.55 -0.04
C LEU A 7 -4.77 11.86 0.25
N ASP A 8 -5.05 12.86 1.08
CA ASP A 8 -6.41 13.33 1.44
C ASP A 8 -7.30 13.67 0.24
N HIS A 9 -6.69 14.16 -0.85
CA HIS A 9 -7.36 14.55 -2.08
C HIS A 9 -7.73 13.39 -3.03
N VAL A 10 -7.37 12.14 -2.69
CA VAL A 10 -7.67 10.94 -3.51
C VAL A 10 -8.41 9.83 -2.73
N PRO A 11 -9.55 10.13 -2.07
CA PRO A 11 -10.21 9.21 -1.15
C PRO A 11 -10.68 7.90 -1.80
N THR A 12 -11.11 7.94 -3.07
CA THR A 12 -11.55 6.74 -3.79
C THR A 12 -10.41 5.76 -4.03
N ILE A 13 -9.20 6.27 -4.34
CA ILE A 13 -8.02 5.43 -4.56
C ILE A 13 -7.57 4.80 -3.24
N MET A 14 -7.60 5.57 -2.15
CA MET A 14 -7.29 5.04 -0.81
C MET A 14 -8.23 3.92 -0.40
N ARG A 15 -9.53 4.03 -0.68
CA ARG A 15 -10.49 2.94 -0.44
C ARG A 15 -10.16 1.66 -1.23
N ILE A 16 -9.71 1.79 -2.49
CA ILE A 16 -9.31 0.64 -3.31
C ILE A 16 -8.02 0.02 -2.75
N PHE A 17 -7.04 0.86 -2.40
CA PHE A 17 -5.83 0.42 -1.74
C PHE A 17 -6.14 -0.38 -0.47
N ASP A 18 -7.01 0.13 0.41
CA ASP A 18 -7.42 -0.56 1.64
C ASP A 18 -8.11 -1.89 1.36
N ALA A 19 -8.91 -1.98 0.30
CA ALA A 19 -9.53 -3.23 -0.12
C ALA A 19 -8.49 -4.25 -0.61
N CYS A 20 -7.53 -3.81 -1.41
CA CYS A 20 -6.42 -4.65 -1.87
C CYS A 20 -5.56 -5.16 -0.71
N MET A 21 -5.29 -4.32 0.29
CA MET A 21 -4.47 -4.69 1.46
C MET A 21 -5.14 -5.70 2.40
N LYS A 22 -6.40 -6.08 2.17
CA LYS A 22 -7.06 -7.20 2.87
C LYS A 22 -6.74 -8.56 2.25
N LEU A 23 -6.14 -8.60 1.06
CA LEU A 23 -5.81 -9.82 0.34
C LEU A 23 -4.36 -10.23 0.65
N PRO A 24 -4.10 -11.49 1.07
CA PRO A 24 -2.75 -11.94 1.42
C PRO A 24 -1.72 -11.72 0.30
N ALA A 25 -2.10 -11.99 -0.96
CA ALA A 25 -1.23 -11.80 -2.12
C ALA A 25 -0.71 -10.35 -2.26
N PHE A 26 -1.54 -9.35 -1.95
CA PHE A 26 -1.14 -7.94 -2.01
C PHE A 26 -0.27 -7.53 -0.81
N VAL A 27 -0.56 -8.11 0.35
CA VAL A 27 0.23 -7.89 1.58
C VAL A 27 1.64 -8.44 1.43
N ASP A 28 1.76 -9.63 0.84
CA ASP A 28 3.06 -10.30 0.63
C ASP A 28 3.87 -9.68 -0.49
N ALA A 29 3.21 -9.03 -1.45
CA ALA A 29 3.85 -8.25 -2.51
C ALA A 29 4.24 -6.81 -2.08
N GLN A 30 4.01 -6.40 -0.83
CA GLN A 30 4.40 -5.07 -0.38
C GLN A 30 5.93 -4.88 -0.44
N PRO A 31 6.44 -3.72 -0.88
CA PRO A 31 7.88 -3.45 -0.96
C PRO A 31 8.64 -3.72 0.34
N ALA A 32 8.05 -3.40 1.50
CA ALA A 32 8.68 -3.58 2.81
C ALA A 32 8.85 -5.06 3.23
N LYS A 33 8.24 -6.00 2.50
CA LYS A 33 8.38 -7.44 2.75
C LYS A 33 9.31 -8.13 1.76
N GLN A 34 9.87 -7.40 0.79
CA GLN A 34 10.74 -7.98 -0.21
C GLN A 34 12.17 -8.12 0.32
N PRO A 35 12.97 -9.07 -0.20
CA PRO A 35 14.34 -9.31 0.27
C PRO A 35 15.28 -8.11 0.11
N ASP A 36 14.96 -7.20 -0.82
CA ASP A 36 15.69 -5.99 -1.16
C ASP A 36 15.10 -4.72 -0.52
N ALA A 37 14.22 -4.87 0.48
CA ALA A 37 13.70 -3.74 1.23
C ALA A 37 14.85 -2.98 1.93
N GLU A 38 15.03 -1.71 1.55
CA GLU A 38 15.96 -0.75 2.17
C GLU A 38 15.53 -0.34 3.60
#